data_AF-A0A529NFZ5-F1
#
_entry.id   AF-A0A529NFZ5-F1
#
_cell.length_a   1.000
_cell.length_b   1.000
_cell.length_c   1.000
_cell.angle_alpha   90.00
_cell.angle_beta   90.00
_cell.angle_gamma   90.00
#
_symmetry.space_group_name_H-M   'P 1'
#
loop_
_entity.id
_entity.type
_entity.pdbx_description
1 polymer ?
#
loop_
_entity_poly.entity_id
_entity_poly.type
_entity_poly.pdbx_seq_one_letter_code
_entity_poly.pdbx_strand_id
1 'polypeptide(L)'
;RNDLPAAREAFSRALSLAPAYQDASFGLAEVEFRSGNLDAALPLAESVVRAEPGNADAAALVETIRKAKQAAAGSKMKPAPAAAVPAKKAPPRRADPVAGLMQQGRRLRAAGKLPEAEQAYRRALRL
;
A
#
# COMPACT_ATOMS: atom_id res chain seq x y z
N ARG A 1 2.07 7.77 22.58
CA ARG A 1 0.98 7.58 21.59
C ARG A 1 1.65 7.55 20.22
N ASN A 2 1.78 6.36 19.66
CA ASN A 2 2.54 6.10 18.43
C ASN A 2 1.56 5.64 17.36
N ASP A 3 0.50 6.43 17.19
CA ASP A 3 -0.67 6.11 16.38
C ASP A 3 -0.37 6.35 14.89
N LEU A 4 0.55 5.54 14.35
CA LEU A 4 0.86 5.45 12.92
C LEU A 4 -0.40 5.35 12.03
N PRO A 5 -1.45 4.55 12.37
CA PRO A 5 -2.65 4.51 11.55
C PRO A 5 -3.42 5.85 11.51
N ALA A 6 -3.50 6.57 12.64
CA ALA A 6 -4.18 7.86 12.68
C ALA A 6 -3.41 8.93 11.89
N ALA A 7 -2.07 8.92 11.99
CA ALA A 7 -1.21 9.80 11.22
C ALA A 7 -1.33 9.54 9.71
N ARG A 8 -1.35 8.27 9.30
CA ARG A 8 -1.57 7.86 7.90
C ARG A 8 -2.88 8.43 7.36
N GLU A 9 -3.96 8.30 8.12
CA GLU A 9 -5.27 8.81 7.71
C GLU A 9 -5.27 10.34 7.59
N ALA A 10 -4.67 11.04 8.55
CA ALA A 10 -4.58 12.50 8.54
C ALA A 10 -3.82 13.02 7.32
N PHE A 11 -2.64 12.45 7.03
CA PHE A 11 -1.85 12.83 5.85
C PHE A 11 -2.53 12.43 4.54
N SER A 12 -3.18 11.26 4.49
CA SER A 12 -3.93 10.84 3.30
C SER A 12 -5.11 11.78 3.00
N ARG A 13 -5.81 12.28 4.03
CA ARG A 13 -6.85 13.29 3.85
C ARG A 13 -6.26 14.62 3.40
N ALA A 14 -5.15 15.05 3.99
CA ALA A 14 -4.46 16.26 3.56
C ALA A 14 -4.06 16.20 2.08
N LEU A 15 -3.54 15.07 1.62
CA LEU A 15 -3.21 14.85 0.20
C LEU A 15 -4.44 14.72 -0.71
N SER A 16 -5.58 14.29 -0.17
CA SER A 16 -6.84 14.29 -0.93
C SER A 16 -7.36 15.70 -1.19
N LEU A 17 -7.14 16.61 -0.24
CA LEU A 17 -7.52 18.02 -0.37
C LEU A 17 -6.47 18.82 -1.16
N ALA A 18 -5.20 18.53 -0.94
CA ALA A 18 -4.06 19.20 -1.54
C ALA A 18 -3.04 18.15 -2.04
N PRO A 19 -3.23 17.60 -3.25
CA PRO A 19 -2.37 16.54 -3.78
C PRO A 19 -0.94 17.00 -4.09
N ALA A 20 -0.71 18.31 -4.12
CA ALA A 20 0.62 18.90 -4.26
C ALA A 20 1.30 19.13 -2.91
N TYR A 21 0.64 18.90 -1.76
CA TYR A 21 1.18 19.27 -0.45
C TYR A 21 2.35 18.36 -0.04
N GLN A 22 3.55 18.92 -0.13
CA GLN A 22 4.82 18.19 0.03
C GLN A 22 5.02 17.75 1.47
N ASP A 23 4.66 18.56 2.47
CA ASP A 23 4.77 18.20 3.89
C ASP A 23 3.88 17.00 4.25
N ALA A 24 2.66 16.92 3.70
CA ALA A 24 1.81 15.76 3.90
C ALA A 24 2.34 14.52 3.19
N SER A 25 2.98 14.69 2.03
CA SER A 25 3.66 13.59 1.32
C SER A 25 4.86 13.08 2.12
N PHE A 26 5.61 13.99 2.74
CA PHE A 26 6.74 13.69 3.61
C PHE A 26 6.29 12.99 4.90
N GLY A 27 5.28 13.53 5.59
CA GLY A 27 4.70 12.92 6.78
C GLY A 27 4.11 11.54 6.51
N LEU A 28 3.46 11.34 5.36
CA LEU A 28 2.99 10.01 4.95
C LEU A 28 4.17 9.06 4.68
N ALA A 29 5.24 9.52 4.03
CA ALA A 29 6.44 8.72 3.81
C ALA A 29 7.10 8.28 5.12
N GLU A 30 7.20 9.17 6.11
CA GLU A 30 7.70 8.84 7.45
C GLU A 30 6.81 7.81 8.15
N VAL A 31 5.49 7.99 8.07
CA VAL A 31 4.54 7.04 8.67
C VAL A 31 4.65 5.66 8.03
N GLU A 32 4.74 5.58 6.69
CA GLU A 32 4.95 4.31 5.98
C GLU A 32 6.30 3.68 6.34
N PHE A 33 7.37 4.49 6.45
CA PHE A 33 8.69 4.02 6.86
C PHE A 33 8.66 3.42 8.28
N ARG A 34 8.06 4.13 9.23
CA ARG A 34 7.91 3.66 10.63
C ARG A 34 6.97 2.45 10.75
N SER A 35 6.05 2.29 9.81
CA SER A 35 5.17 1.12 9.70
C SER A 35 5.86 -0.08 9.04
N GLY A 36 7.10 0.06 8.57
CA GLY A 36 7.84 -0.99 7.85
C GLY A 36 7.45 -1.15 6.39
N ASN A 37 6.55 -0.30 5.87
CA ASN A 37 6.10 -0.31 4.48
C ASN A 37 7.10 0.43 3.57
N LEU A 38 8.33 -0.09 3.49
CA LEU A 38 9.42 0.54 2.74
C LEU A 38 9.10 0.73 1.25
N ASP A 39 8.30 -0.17 0.66
CA ASP A 39 7.83 -0.08 -0.72
C ASP A 39 6.86 1.08 -0.97
N ALA A 40 6.07 1.47 0.05
CA ALA A 40 5.17 2.61 -0.03
C ALA A 40 5.86 3.93 0.36
N ALA A 41 6.79 3.87 1.32
CA ALA A 41 7.52 5.05 1.81
C ALA A 41 8.45 5.66 0.75
N LEU A 42 9.17 4.81 0.00
CA LEU A 42 10.18 5.26 -0.97
C LEU A 42 9.63 6.19 -2.06
N PRO A 43 8.57 5.83 -2.83
CA PRO A 43 8.07 6.70 -3.89
C PRO A 43 7.47 8.01 -3.36
N LEU A 44 6.94 8.02 -2.13
CA LEU A 44 6.43 9.23 -1.48
C LEU A 44 7.57 10.19 -1.16
N ALA A 45 8.63 9.69 -0.49
CA ALA A 45 9.81 10.49 -0.17
C ALA A 45 10.53 10.99 -1.43
N GLU A 46 10.68 10.16 -2.46
CA GLU A 46 11.26 10.59 -3.74
C GLU A 46 10.42 11.65 -4.44
N SER A 47 9.08 11.62 -4.28
CA SER A 47 8.21 12.68 -4.81
C SER A 47 8.44 14.01 -4.11
N VAL A 48 8.67 13.98 -2.79
CA VAL A 48 8.98 15.19 -2.01
C VAL A 48 10.34 15.75 -2.46
N VAL A 49 11.37 14.93 -2.61
CA VAL A 49 12.69 15.38 -3.09
C VAL A 49 12.62 15.95 -4.51
N ARG A 50 11.78 15.39 -5.39
CA ARG A 50 11.59 15.94 -6.74
C ARG A 50 10.88 17.30 -6.73
N ALA A 51 9.93 17.50 -5.82
CA ALA A 51 9.21 18.76 -5.68
C ALA A 51 10.05 19.82 -4.94
N GLU A 52 10.76 19.40 -3.90
CA GLU A 52 11.58 20.23 -3.01
C GLU A 52 13.01 19.68 -2.97
N PRO A 53 13.81 19.88 -4.04
CA PRO A 53 15.18 19.36 -4.11
C PRO A 53 16.12 19.98 -3.05
N GLY A 54 15.72 21.10 -2.42
CA GLY A 54 16.43 21.71 -1.30
C GLY A 54 16.08 21.13 0.08
N ASN A 55 15.10 20.22 0.16
CA ASN A 55 14.69 19.62 1.42
C ASN A 55 15.65 18.49 1.81
N ALA A 56 16.61 18.81 2.68
CA ALA A 56 17.61 17.88 3.18
C ALA A 56 16.99 16.71 3.96
N ASP A 57 15.89 16.95 4.69
CA ASP A 57 15.19 15.92 5.46
C ASP A 57 14.55 14.88 4.53
N ALA A 58 13.93 15.32 3.44
CA ALA A 58 13.38 14.44 2.41
C ALA A 58 14.47 13.59 1.73
N ALA A 59 15.61 14.19 1.43
CA ALA A 59 16.76 13.47 0.86
C ALA A 59 17.31 12.42 1.84
N ALA A 60 17.46 12.79 3.12
CA ALA A 60 17.89 11.88 4.18
C ALA A 60 16.91 10.72 4.39
N LEU A 61 15.60 10.99 4.30
CA LEU A 61 14.55 9.99 4.42
C LEU A 61 14.62 8.96 3.28
N VAL A 62 14.81 9.39 2.03
CA VAL A 62 14.99 8.50 0.87
C VAL A 62 16.17 7.56 1.08
N GLU A 63 17.32 8.09 1.48
CA GLU A 63 18.53 7.29 1.72
C GLU A 63 18.33 6.29 2.88
N THR A 64 17.64 6.71 3.94
CA THR A 64 17.31 5.85 5.08
C THR A 64 16.38 4.70 4.66
N ILE A 65 15.31 5.00 3.90
CA ILE A 65 14.38 4.00 3.37
C ILE A 65 15.12 3.01 2.45
N ARG A 66 16.01 3.50 1.58
CA ARG A 66 16.81 2.65 0.68
C ARG A 66 17.72 1.70 1.44
N LYS A 67 18.44 2.18 2.45
CA LYS A 67 19.29 1.34 3.31
C LYS A 67 18.46 0.28 4.04
N ALA A 68 17.31 0.66 4.61
CA ALA A 68 16.41 -0.29 5.25
C ALA A 68 15.91 -1.36 4.27
N LYS A 69 15.59 -0.97 3.04
CA LYS A 69 15.10 -1.90 2.00
C LYS A 69 16.20 -2.86 1.54
N GLN A 70 17.43 -2.39 1.41
CA GLN A 70 18.59 -3.22 1.07
C GLN A 70 18.92 -4.21 2.20
N ALA A 71 18.85 -3.78 3.47
CA ALA A 71 19.02 -4.65 4.62
C ALA A 71 17.93 -5.73 4.70
N ALA A 72 16.67 -5.37 4.42
CA ALA A 72 15.55 -6.30 4.34
C ALA A 72 15.64 -7.25 3.13
N ALA A 73 16.20 -6.79 2.01
CA ALA A 73 16.42 -7.62 0.81
C ALA A 73 17.56 -8.63 0.99
N GLY A 74 18.63 -8.25 1.70
CA GLY A 74 19.73 -9.16 2.07
C GLY A 74 19.30 -10.26 3.04
N SER A 75 18.33 -9.96 3.91
CA SER A 75 17.70 -10.92 4.82
C SER A 75 16.41 -11.48 4.23
N LYS A 76 16.49 -12.34 3.20
CA LYS A 76 15.37 -13.05 2.52
C LYS A 76 14.01 -13.02 3.26
N MET A 77 13.27 -11.93 3.16
CA MET A 77 11.87 -11.89 3.56
C MET A 77 11.08 -11.67 2.29
N LYS A 78 10.44 -12.76 1.83
CA LYS A 78 9.54 -12.74 0.68
C LYS A 78 8.57 -11.57 0.86
N PRO A 79 8.44 -10.67 -0.13
CA PRO A 79 7.38 -9.67 -0.06
C PRO A 79 6.06 -10.45 -0.01
N ALA A 80 5.35 -10.33 1.11
CA ALA A 80 3.92 -10.60 1.09
C ALA A 80 3.35 -9.74 -0.03
N PRO A 81 2.49 -10.27 -0.92
CA PRO A 81 1.89 -9.45 -1.96
C PRO A 81 1.01 -8.41 -1.27
N ALA A 82 1.61 -7.24 -0.99
CA ALA A 82 0.91 -6.04 -0.65
C ALA A 82 -0.07 -5.82 -1.80
N ALA A 83 -1.35 -5.82 -1.43
CA ALA A 83 -2.44 -5.53 -2.32
C ALA A 83 -2.04 -4.35 -3.21
N ALA A 84 -1.98 -4.62 -4.52
CA ALA A 84 -1.82 -3.60 -5.52
C ALA A 84 -2.88 -2.53 -5.29
N VAL A 85 -2.45 -1.36 -4.80
CA VAL A 85 -3.21 -0.13 -4.94
C VAL A 85 -2.73 0.53 -6.24
N PRO A 86 -3.45 0.41 -7.36
CA PRO A 86 -3.17 1.22 -8.53
C PRO A 86 -3.71 2.62 -8.23
N ALA A 87 -2.90 3.48 -7.61
CA ALA A 87 -3.21 4.89 -7.52
C ALA A 87 -2.90 5.55 -8.87
N LYS A 88 -3.94 5.61 -9.73
CA LYS A 88 -4.33 6.71 -10.63
C LYS A 88 -4.99 6.17 -11.91
N LYS A 89 -6.33 6.11 -11.90
CA LYS A 89 -7.24 6.65 -12.94
C LYS A 89 -8.70 6.20 -12.69
N ALA A 90 -9.60 7.19 -12.55
CA ALA A 90 -11.01 7.19 -12.98
C ALA A 90 -12.05 6.39 -12.14
N PRO A 91 -13.37 6.67 -12.30
CA PRO A 91 -14.43 6.66 -11.26
C PRO A 91 -14.95 5.24 -10.91
N PRO A 92 -15.85 5.06 -9.91
CA PRO A 92 -15.98 3.80 -9.19
C PRO A 92 -16.64 2.74 -10.08
N ARG A 93 -15.86 1.73 -10.48
CA ARG A 93 -16.45 0.52 -11.06
C ARG A 93 -17.02 -0.31 -9.92
N ARG A 94 -18.34 -0.49 -9.96
CA ARG A 94 -19.11 -1.41 -9.11
C ARG A 94 -18.29 -2.68 -8.91
N ALA A 95 -18.03 -3.04 -7.65
CA ALA A 95 -17.26 -4.23 -7.32
C ALA A 95 -17.81 -5.43 -8.10
N ASP A 96 -17.03 -5.96 -9.03
CA ASP A 96 -17.40 -7.13 -9.81
C ASP A 96 -17.69 -8.28 -8.82
N PRO A 97 -18.96 -8.71 -8.68
CA PRO A 97 -19.34 -9.70 -7.67
C PRO A 97 -18.60 -11.03 -7.92
N VAL A 98 -18.23 -11.28 -9.17
CA VAL A 98 -17.38 -12.39 -9.61
C VAL A 98 -15.98 -12.33 -8.98
N ALA A 99 -15.33 -11.17 -8.97
CA ALA A 99 -13.98 -11.04 -8.42
C ALA A 99 -13.95 -11.29 -6.90
N GLY A 100 -14.98 -10.85 -6.18
CA GLY A 100 -15.16 -11.12 -4.76
C GLY A 100 -15.36 -12.62 -4.47
N LEU A 101 -16.21 -13.29 -5.25
CA LEU A 101 -16.49 -14.72 -5.11
C LEU A 101 -15.28 -15.59 -5.47
N MET A 102 -14.50 -15.21 -6.48
CA MET A 102 -13.26 -15.90 -6.85
C MET A 102 -12.20 -15.79 -5.75
N GLN A 103 -12.04 -14.60 -5.15
CA GLN A 103 -11.14 -14.42 -4.01
C GLN A 103 -11.58 -15.22 -2.79
N GLN A 104 -12.89 -15.33 -2.56
CA GLN A 104 -13.45 -16.14 -1.48
C GLN A 104 -13.20 -17.65 -1.70
N GLY A 105 -13.43 -18.16 -2.91
CA GLY A 105 -13.12 -19.55 -3.27
C GLY A 105 -11.64 -19.88 -3.10
N ARG A 106 -10.73 -18.95 -3.43
CA ARG A 106 -9.28 -19.13 -3.24
C ARG A 106 -8.90 -19.26 -1.78
N ARG A 107 -9.51 -18.46 -0.91
CA ARG A 107 -9.31 -18.53 0.54
C ARG A 107 -9.85 -19.83 1.14
N LEU A 108 -11.04 -20.26 0.73
CA LEU A 108 -11.64 -21.50 1.22
C LEU A 108 -10.83 -22.75 0.81
N ARG A 109 -10.28 -22.74 -0.42
CA ARG A 109 -9.37 -23.79 -0.88
C ARG A 109 -8.07 -23.83 -0.07
N ALA A 110 -7.49 -22.67 0.24
CA ALA A 110 -6.29 -22.58 1.08
C ALA A 110 -6.56 -23.04 2.52
N ALA A 111 -7.79 -22.89 3.02
CA ALA A 111 -8.23 -23.37 4.32
C ALA A 111 -8.63 -24.86 4.35
N GLY A 112 -8.46 -25.60 3.24
CA GLY A 112 -8.83 -27.02 3.14
C GLY A 112 -10.34 -27.29 3.04
N LYS A 113 -11.17 -26.24 3.04
CA LYS A 113 -12.63 -26.31 2.92
C LYS A 113 -13.06 -26.42 1.46
N LEU A 114 -12.67 -27.54 0.85
CA LEU A 114 -12.94 -27.86 -0.57
C LEU A 114 -14.43 -27.78 -0.97
N PRO A 115 -15.40 -28.29 -0.19
CA PRO A 115 -16.82 -28.22 -0.60
C PRO A 115 -17.37 -26.78 -0.61
N GLU A 116 -16.95 -25.94 0.34
CA GLU A 116 -17.35 -24.52 0.39
C GLU A 116 -16.68 -23.72 -0.73
N ALA A 117 -15.41 -24.02 -1.04
CA ALA A 117 -14.69 -23.40 -2.15
C ALA A 117 -15.37 -23.66 -3.50
N GLU A 118 -15.83 -24.89 -3.74
CA GLU A 118 -16.52 -25.26 -4.96
C GLU A 118 -17.82 -24.47 -5.15
N GLN A 119 -18.61 -24.27 -4.09
CA GLN A 119 -19.83 -23.46 -4.15
C GLN A 119 -19.54 -21.99 -4.48
N ALA A 120 -18.48 -21.41 -3.91
CA ALA A 120 -18.06 -20.04 -4.19
C ALA A 120 -17.65 -19.87 -5.66
N TYR A 121 -16.89 -20.82 -6.23
CA TYR A 121 -16.52 -20.80 -7.63
C TYR A 121 -17.72 -21.03 -8.56
N ARG A 122 -18.64 -21.94 -8.20
CA ARG A 122 -19.87 -22.18 -8.98
C ARG A 122 -20.78 -20.96 -9.04
N ARG A 123 -20.85 -20.17 -7.97
CA ARG A 123 -21.58 -18.90 -7.95
C ARG A 123 -20.88 -17.84 -8.81
N ALA A 124 -19.56 -17.79 -8.77
CA ALA A 124 -18.77 -16.88 -9.62
C ALA A 124 -18.95 -17.16 -11.12
N LEU A 125 -19.07 -18.43 -11.51
CA LEU A 125 -19.27 -18.85 -12.91
C LEU A 125 -20.72 -18.67 -13.42
N ARG A 126 -21.67 -18.40 -12.53
CA ARG A 126 -23.10 -18.26 -12.86
C ARG A 126 -23.55 -16.79 -12.98
N LEU A 127 -22.67 -15.87 -12.63
CA LEU A 127 -22.83 -14.42 -12.76
C LEU A 127 -22.15 -13.95 -14.05
#